data_AF-A0A924A5T2-F1
#
_entry.id   AF-A0A924A5T2-F1
#
_cell.length_a   1.000
_cell.length_b   1.000
_cell.length_c   1.000
_cell.angle_alpha   90.00
_cell.angle_beta   90.00
_cell.angle_gamma   90.00
#
_symmetry.space_group_name_H-M   'P 1'
#
loop_
_entity.id
_entity.type
_entity.pdbx_description
1 polymer ?
#
loop_
_entity_poly.entity_id
_entity_poly.type
_entity_poly.pdbx_seq_one_letter_code
_entity_poly.pdbx_strand_id
1 'polypeptide(L)'
;MLIHFVSSWPSFCVAFGGMLFLILIMKWQSTRFYTQDVVLRKFSIMELEMPATQMELVNLIKGLYDLPPATSAATVKALKGQLYTDFLFMPFAYGAILLLCMQLSNKISFSWGTNVFMVLAFLQLLAWLCDIVENIYLLNKIKPTVVASTLVVHKAYLSMECVKWGIALISTISAVAAICYFWLTGSYSFSSLYYLVIILGEVAVFFIVSSVFFKKKDIAL
;
A
#
# COMPACT_ATOMS: atom_id res chain seq x y z
N MET A 1 2.40 -27.34 13.30
CA MET A 1 1.08 -27.51 12.65
C MET A 1 0.42 -26.16 12.32
N LEU A 2 0.33 -25.21 13.27
CA LEU A 2 -0.25 -23.87 13.04
C LEU A 2 0.48 -23.01 11.98
N ILE A 3 1.82 -23.04 11.93
CA ILE A 3 2.62 -22.28 10.94
C ILE A 3 2.38 -22.77 9.50
N HIS A 4 2.14 -24.07 9.30
CA HIS A 4 1.88 -24.64 7.97
C HIS A 4 0.49 -24.30 7.43
N PHE A 5 -0.50 -24.10 8.30
CA PHE A 5 -1.85 -23.69 7.87
C PHE A 5 -1.89 -22.22 7.47
N VAL A 6 -1.15 -21.36 8.18
CA VAL A 6 -1.07 -19.93 7.90
C VAL A 6 -0.33 -19.66 6.59
N SER A 7 0.80 -20.35 6.34
CA SER A 7 1.55 -20.24 5.09
C SER A 7 1.01 -21.19 4.02
N SER A 8 -0.18 -20.89 3.49
CA SER A 8 -0.80 -21.62 2.37
C SER A 8 -1.01 -20.69 1.15
N TRP A 9 -0.95 -21.25 -0.06
CA TRP A 9 -1.29 -20.51 -1.28
C TRP A 9 -2.71 -19.94 -1.27
N PRO A 10 -3.75 -20.65 -0.79
CA PRO A 10 -5.08 -20.07 -0.60
C PRO A 10 -5.06 -18.81 0.27
N SER A 11 -4.36 -18.84 1.41
CA SER A 11 -4.23 -17.67 2.29
C SER A 11 -3.61 -16.49 1.55
N PHE A 12 -2.58 -16.73 0.73
CA PHE A 12 -1.95 -15.70 -0.08
C PHE A 12 -2.93 -15.12 -1.11
N CYS A 13 -3.67 -15.95 -1.86
CA CYS A 13 -4.65 -15.45 -2.83
C CYS A 13 -5.75 -14.63 -2.16
N VAL A 14 -6.30 -15.09 -1.03
CA VAL A 14 -7.29 -14.30 -0.27
C VAL A 14 -6.70 -12.96 0.17
N ALA A 15 -5.45 -12.97 0.67
CA ALA A 15 -4.78 -11.75 1.10
C ALA A 15 -4.58 -10.76 -0.06
N PHE A 16 -4.08 -11.28 -1.19
CA PHE A 16 -3.80 -10.52 -2.40
C PHE A 16 -5.08 -9.98 -3.07
N GLY A 17 -6.12 -10.79 -3.19
CA GLY A 17 -7.44 -10.37 -3.68
C GLY A 17 -8.07 -9.29 -2.79
N GLY A 18 -7.99 -9.45 -1.46
CA GLY A 18 -8.43 -8.43 -0.51
C GLY A 18 -7.68 -7.10 -0.67
N MET A 19 -6.35 -7.17 -0.83
CA MET A 19 -5.50 -6.02 -1.13
C MET A 19 -5.94 -5.31 -2.42
N LEU A 20 -6.12 -6.04 -3.53
CA LEU A 20 -6.56 -5.47 -4.81
C LEU A 20 -7.95 -4.82 -4.72
N PHE A 21 -8.88 -5.46 -4.00
CA PHE A 21 -10.22 -4.91 -3.79
C PHE A 21 -10.17 -3.57 -3.04
N LEU A 22 -9.37 -3.48 -1.98
CA LEU A 22 -9.21 -2.25 -1.21
C LEU A 22 -8.52 -1.16 -2.03
N ILE A 23 -7.57 -1.50 -2.91
CA ILE A 23 -6.99 -0.53 -3.87
C ILE A 23 -8.08 0.06 -4.78
N LEU A 24 -9.09 -0.70 -5.19
CA LEU A 24 -10.20 -0.14 -5.98
C LEU A 24 -11.03 0.88 -5.19
N ILE A 25 -11.29 0.62 -3.91
CA ILE A 25 -11.99 1.54 -3.02
C ILE A 25 -11.17 2.82 -2.83
N MET A 26 -9.87 2.70 -2.56
CA MET A 26 -8.97 3.85 -2.41
C MET A 26 -8.85 4.63 -3.72
N LYS A 27 -8.77 3.95 -4.87
CA LYS A 27 -8.80 4.60 -6.18
C LYS A 27 -10.10 5.37 -6.44
N TRP A 28 -11.23 4.86 -5.97
CA TRP A 28 -12.49 5.58 -6.05
C TRP A 28 -12.48 6.84 -5.16
N GLN A 29 -11.97 6.75 -3.94
CA GLN A 29 -11.84 7.88 -3.03
C GLN A 29 -10.90 8.96 -3.61
N SER A 30 -9.77 8.55 -4.20
CA SER A 30 -8.78 9.47 -4.77
C SER A 30 -9.28 10.25 -5.99
N THR A 31 -10.38 9.84 -6.63
CA THR A 31 -11.02 10.65 -7.69
C THR A 31 -11.51 12.02 -7.19
N ARG A 32 -11.65 12.17 -5.87
CA ARG A 32 -12.09 13.40 -5.19
C ARG A 32 -10.95 14.18 -4.56
N PHE A 33 -9.70 13.83 -4.83
CA PHE A 33 -8.55 14.53 -4.27
C PHE A 33 -8.27 15.80 -5.06
N TYR A 34 -8.64 16.93 -4.47
CA TYR A 34 -8.37 18.26 -4.98
C TYR A 34 -7.74 19.11 -3.89
N THR A 35 -6.85 20.01 -4.27
CA THR A 35 -6.30 21.02 -3.37
C THR A 35 -6.25 22.36 -4.09
N GLN A 36 -6.51 23.43 -3.37
CA GLN A 36 -6.35 24.79 -3.83
C GLN A 36 -4.91 25.22 -3.55
N ASP A 37 -4.10 25.31 -4.60
CA ASP A 37 -2.80 25.97 -4.55
C ASP A 37 -2.93 27.33 -5.27
N VAL A 38 -1.96 27.71 -6.10
CA VAL A 38 -2.13 28.81 -7.09
C VAL A 38 -3.36 28.57 -7.97
N VAL A 39 -3.64 27.30 -8.30
CA VAL A 39 -4.82 26.86 -9.06
C VAL A 39 -5.43 25.62 -8.42
N LEU A 40 -6.69 25.35 -8.74
CA LEU A 40 -7.35 24.09 -8.40
C LEU A 40 -6.60 22.96 -9.10
N ARG A 41 -6.02 22.03 -8.34
CA ARG A 41 -5.32 20.87 -8.90
C ARG A 41 -5.71 19.58 -8.20
N LYS A 42 -5.53 18.46 -8.90
CA LYS A 42 -5.55 17.14 -8.26
C LYS A 42 -4.22 16.91 -7.55
N PHE A 43 -4.28 16.15 -6.46
CA PHE A 43 -3.11 15.64 -5.78
C PHE A 43 -3.26 14.13 -5.55
N SER A 44 -2.14 13.43 -5.39
CA SER A 44 -2.11 12.00 -5.06
C SER A 44 -1.87 11.78 -3.56
N ILE A 45 -2.22 10.60 -3.05
CA ILE A 45 -1.90 10.24 -1.67
C ILE A 45 -0.39 10.27 -1.40
N MET A 46 0.44 9.98 -2.42
CA MET A 46 1.90 10.02 -2.31
C MET A 46 2.44 11.43 -2.03
N GLU A 47 1.76 12.49 -2.49
CA GLU A 47 2.15 13.88 -2.15
C GLU A 47 1.86 14.20 -0.66
N LEU A 48 0.92 13.47 -0.05
CA LEU A 48 0.64 13.57 1.37
C LEU A 48 1.62 12.74 2.22
N GLU A 49 1.94 11.53 1.76
CA GLU A 49 2.82 10.57 2.46
C GLU A 49 4.31 10.89 2.32
N MET A 50 4.73 11.47 1.18
CA MET A 50 6.13 11.81 0.93
C MET A 50 6.29 13.28 0.50
N PRO A 51 5.91 14.24 1.36
CA PRO A 51 6.13 15.65 1.07
C PRO A 51 7.63 15.94 1.07
N ALA A 52 8.14 16.66 0.06
CA ALA A 52 9.55 17.00 -0.03
C ALA A 52 9.99 17.96 1.08
N THR A 53 9.05 18.79 1.56
CA THR A 53 9.27 19.67 2.72
C THR A 53 8.08 19.67 3.67
N GLN A 54 8.31 20.11 4.90
CA GLN A 54 7.26 20.27 5.91
C GLN A 54 6.15 21.24 5.49
N MET A 55 6.55 22.28 4.77
CA MET A 55 5.63 23.31 4.31
C MET A 55 4.75 22.79 3.19
N GLU A 56 5.23 21.85 2.39
CA GLU A 56 4.44 21.23 1.32
C GLU A 56 3.23 20.48 1.90
N LEU A 57 3.42 19.67 2.96
CA LEU A 57 2.32 19.02 3.66
C LEU A 57 1.32 20.03 4.25
N VAL A 58 1.84 21.08 4.87
CA VAL A 58 1.02 22.15 5.46
C VAL A 58 0.21 22.87 4.40
N ASN A 59 0.84 23.23 3.28
CA ASN A 59 0.21 23.94 2.17
C ASN A 59 -0.82 23.07 1.49
N LEU A 60 -0.52 21.78 1.26
CA LEU A 60 -1.46 20.82 0.73
C LEU A 60 -2.72 20.74 1.60
N ILE A 61 -2.55 20.60 2.93
CA ILE A 61 -3.68 20.52 3.87
C ILE A 61 -4.47 21.83 3.91
N LYS A 62 -3.81 22.99 3.95
CA LYS A 62 -4.48 24.31 3.88
C LYS A 62 -5.30 24.43 2.60
N GLY A 63 -4.72 24.06 1.47
CA GLY A 63 -5.39 24.04 0.18
C GLY A 63 -6.63 23.15 0.13
N LEU A 64 -6.75 22.11 0.97
CA LEU A 64 -8.00 21.34 1.11
C LEU A 64 -9.13 22.18 1.69
N TYR A 65 -8.81 23.06 2.64
CA TYR A 65 -9.77 23.92 3.36
C TYR A 65 -10.04 25.25 2.65
N ASP A 66 -9.15 25.67 1.75
CA ASP A 66 -9.32 26.87 0.91
C ASP A 66 -10.25 26.62 -0.31
N LEU A 67 -10.63 25.36 -0.56
CA LEU A 67 -11.60 24.99 -1.59
C LEU A 67 -13.02 25.51 -1.29
N PRO A 68 -13.90 25.62 -2.31
CA PRO A 68 -15.32 25.88 -2.09
C PRO A 68 -15.91 24.90 -1.05
N PRO A 69 -16.78 25.34 -0.12
CA PRO A 69 -17.15 24.54 1.06
C PRO A 69 -17.66 23.13 0.75
N ALA A 70 -18.45 22.98 -0.32
CA ALA A 70 -18.96 21.68 -0.75
C ALA A 70 -17.84 20.74 -1.24
N THR A 71 -16.91 21.27 -2.03
CA THR A 71 -15.76 20.52 -2.54
C THR A 71 -14.78 20.20 -1.42
N SER A 72 -14.48 21.17 -0.54
CA SER A 72 -13.62 20.97 0.63
C SER A 72 -14.13 19.82 1.50
N ALA A 73 -15.41 19.84 1.87
CA ALA A 73 -16.01 18.78 2.70
C ALA A 73 -15.95 17.41 2.02
N ALA A 74 -16.21 17.34 0.71
CA ALA A 74 -16.13 16.11 -0.06
C ALA A 74 -14.70 15.56 -0.15
N THR A 75 -13.72 16.42 -0.42
CA THR A 75 -12.29 16.08 -0.49
C THR A 75 -11.78 15.60 0.86
N VAL A 76 -12.02 16.36 1.94
CA VAL A 76 -11.56 15.99 3.29
C VAL A 76 -12.17 14.67 3.74
N LYS A 77 -13.47 14.45 3.46
CA LYS A 77 -14.14 13.18 3.74
C LYS A 77 -13.53 12.03 2.94
N ALA A 78 -13.24 12.24 1.65
CA ALA A 78 -12.61 11.23 0.82
C ALA A 78 -11.20 10.90 1.31
N LEU A 79 -10.41 11.91 1.67
CA LEU A 79 -9.04 11.73 2.15
C LEU A 79 -8.99 10.97 3.48
N LYS A 80 -9.78 11.40 4.47
CA LYS A 80 -9.90 10.66 5.74
C LYS A 80 -10.44 9.26 5.51
N GLY A 81 -11.42 9.11 4.62
CA GLY A 81 -11.96 7.81 4.23
C GLY A 81 -10.89 6.88 3.66
N GLN A 82 -9.97 7.40 2.84
CA GLN A 82 -8.84 6.64 2.31
C GLN A 82 -7.88 6.22 3.41
N LEU A 83 -7.46 7.12 4.30
CA LEU A 83 -6.60 6.76 5.44
C LEU A 83 -7.24 5.73 6.38
N TYR A 84 -8.56 5.76 6.57
CA TYR A 84 -9.26 4.72 7.33
C TYR A 84 -9.36 3.39 6.58
N THR A 85 -9.60 3.44 5.27
CA THR A 85 -9.58 2.25 4.41
C THR A 85 -8.20 1.60 4.42
N ASP A 86 -7.17 2.43 4.54
CA ASP A 86 -5.79 1.98 4.52
C ASP A 86 -5.42 1.14 5.75
N PHE A 87 -5.99 1.41 6.94
CA PHE A 87 -5.86 0.49 8.09
C PHE A 87 -6.38 -0.93 7.80
N LEU A 88 -7.39 -1.05 6.94
CA LEU A 88 -7.89 -2.35 6.50
C LEU A 88 -7.00 -2.92 5.38
N PHE A 89 -6.46 -2.09 4.50
CA PHE A 89 -5.55 -2.49 3.42
C PHE A 89 -4.23 -3.08 3.94
N MET A 90 -3.63 -2.43 4.92
CA MET A 90 -2.36 -2.80 5.55
C MET A 90 -2.22 -4.31 5.86
N PRO A 91 -3.11 -4.96 6.64
CA PRO A 91 -2.97 -6.38 6.95
C PRO A 91 -3.07 -7.27 5.71
N PHE A 92 -3.80 -6.86 4.67
CA PHE A 92 -3.84 -7.59 3.40
C PHE A 92 -2.54 -7.40 2.61
N ALA A 93 -2.02 -6.17 2.52
CA ALA A 93 -0.80 -5.87 1.78
C ALA A 93 0.45 -6.50 2.43
N TYR A 94 0.73 -6.16 3.69
CA TYR A 94 1.86 -6.72 4.43
C TYR A 94 1.69 -8.21 4.70
N GLY A 95 0.44 -8.66 4.92
CA GLY A 95 0.12 -10.07 5.08
C GLY A 95 0.41 -10.87 3.81
N ALA A 96 0.06 -10.37 2.62
CA ALA A 96 0.38 -11.03 1.36
C ALA A 96 1.90 -11.18 1.17
N ILE A 97 2.69 -10.13 1.43
CA ILE A 97 4.15 -10.17 1.33
C ILE A 97 4.73 -11.16 2.35
N LEU A 98 4.27 -11.11 3.60
CA LEU A 98 4.68 -12.03 4.67
C LEU A 98 4.41 -13.48 4.26
N LEU A 99 3.21 -13.78 3.78
CA LEU A 99 2.81 -15.12 3.34
C LEU A 99 3.69 -15.62 2.20
N LEU A 100 4.00 -14.75 1.23
CA LEU A 100 4.82 -15.06 0.07
C LEU A 100 6.28 -15.34 0.48
N CYS A 101 6.85 -14.54 1.39
CA CYS A 101 8.17 -14.81 1.97
C CYS A 101 8.19 -16.12 2.78
N MET A 102 7.16 -16.40 3.57
CA MET A 102 7.06 -17.66 4.32
C MET A 102 6.96 -18.89 3.41
N GLN A 103 6.24 -18.79 2.28
CA GLN A 103 6.18 -19.86 1.28
C GLN A 103 7.57 -20.20 0.74
N LEU A 104 8.37 -19.19 0.43
CA LEU A 104 9.74 -19.39 -0.05
C LEU A 104 10.66 -19.93 1.01
N SER A 105 10.57 -19.42 2.24
CA SER A 105 11.35 -19.93 3.37
C SER A 105 11.15 -21.44 3.54
N ASN A 106 9.90 -21.91 3.42
CA ASN A 106 9.56 -23.33 3.50
C ASN A 106 10.01 -24.14 2.27
N LYS A 107 10.24 -23.47 1.13
CA LYS A 107 10.60 -24.12 -0.13
C LYS A 107 12.11 -24.28 -0.31
N ILE A 108 12.90 -23.32 0.18
CA ILE A 108 14.34 -23.32 0.07
C ILE A 108 14.94 -24.40 0.99
N SER A 109 15.86 -25.21 0.45
CA SER A 109 16.50 -26.30 1.19
C SER A 109 17.74 -25.89 1.98
N PHE A 110 18.40 -24.79 1.61
CA PHE A 110 19.62 -24.32 2.29
C PHE A 110 19.30 -23.27 3.36
N SER A 111 19.91 -23.45 4.53
CA SER A 111 19.57 -22.74 5.77
C SER A 111 19.64 -21.21 5.65
N TRP A 112 20.60 -20.70 4.88
CA TRP A 112 20.77 -19.26 4.71
C TRP A 112 19.56 -18.60 4.02
N GLY A 113 19.06 -19.17 2.92
CA GLY A 113 17.93 -18.59 2.18
C GLY A 113 16.63 -18.70 2.95
N THR A 114 16.41 -19.82 3.65
CA THR A 114 15.31 -19.99 4.61
C THR A 114 15.31 -18.86 5.63
N ASN A 115 16.45 -18.59 6.27
CA ASN A 115 16.56 -17.53 7.28
C ASN A 115 16.33 -16.13 6.70
N VAL A 116 16.86 -15.85 5.50
CA VAL A 116 16.65 -14.55 4.83
C VAL A 116 15.17 -14.28 4.61
N PHE A 117 14.44 -15.22 3.99
CA PHE A 117 13.01 -15.02 3.72
C PHE A 117 12.16 -15.03 4.99
N MET A 118 12.55 -15.79 6.02
CA MET A 118 11.91 -15.72 7.32
C MET A 118 12.06 -14.33 7.96
N VAL A 119 13.27 -13.76 7.95
CA VAL A 119 13.51 -12.39 8.45
C VAL A 119 12.72 -11.36 7.64
N LEU A 120 12.73 -11.45 6.31
CA LEU A 120 11.96 -10.55 5.44
C LEU A 120 10.45 -10.63 5.70
N ALA A 121 9.94 -11.83 6.00
CA ALA A 121 8.54 -12.04 6.38
C ALA A 121 8.21 -11.30 7.70
N PHE A 122 9.03 -11.47 8.73
CA PHE A 122 8.80 -10.80 10.03
C PHE A 122 9.04 -9.29 9.99
N LEU A 123 9.94 -8.81 9.14
CA LEU A 123 10.13 -7.37 8.89
C LEU A 123 8.86 -6.70 8.34
N GLN A 124 7.95 -7.45 7.70
CA GLN A 124 6.64 -6.89 7.29
C GLN A 124 5.81 -6.42 8.48
N LEU A 125 5.96 -7.03 9.66
CA LEU A 125 5.27 -6.55 10.87
C LEU A 125 5.81 -5.19 11.30
N LEU A 126 7.11 -4.95 11.14
CA LEU A 126 7.71 -3.65 11.43
C LEU A 126 7.22 -2.59 10.44
N ALA A 127 7.22 -2.91 9.13
CA ALA A 127 6.69 -2.02 8.10
C ALA A 127 5.21 -1.69 8.34
N TRP A 128 4.41 -2.69 8.73
CA TRP A 128 3.01 -2.50 9.10
C TRP A 128 2.83 -1.54 10.28
N LEU A 129 3.64 -1.67 11.33
CA LEU A 129 3.59 -0.75 12.48
C LEU A 129 3.98 0.68 12.08
N CYS A 130 4.98 0.85 11.22
CA CYS A 130 5.33 2.16 10.67
C CYS A 130 4.14 2.80 9.94
N ASP A 131 3.44 2.02 9.11
CA ASP A 131 2.27 2.46 8.35
C ASP A 131 1.10 2.88 9.25
N ILE A 132 0.85 2.13 10.33
CA ILE A 132 -0.15 2.49 11.35
C ILE A 132 0.20 3.84 11.99
N VAL A 133 1.45 4.02 12.40
CA VAL A 133 1.91 5.26 13.05
C VAL A 133 1.78 6.44 12.08
N GLU A 134 2.12 6.22 10.81
CA GLU A 134 1.99 7.21 9.75
C GLU A 134 0.53 7.66 9.56
N ASN A 135 -0.40 6.72 9.39
CA ASN A 135 -1.80 7.06 9.17
C ASN A 135 -2.44 7.76 10.36
N ILE A 136 -2.06 7.39 11.59
CA ILE A 136 -2.47 8.13 12.79
C ILE A 136 -1.91 9.56 12.75
N TYR A 137 -0.63 9.72 12.38
CA TYR A 137 0.01 11.03 12.25
C TYR A 137 -0.71 11.91 11.22
N LEU A 138 -0.98 11.39 10.02
CA LEU A 138 -1.66 12.11 8.95
C LEU A 138 -3.11 12.47 9.31
N LEU A 139 -3.87 11.54 9.89
CA LEU A 139 -5.24 11.78 10.34
C LEU A 139 -5.33 12.93 11.36
N ASN A 140 -4.37 13.00 12.28
CA ASN A 140 -4.28 14.07 13.28
C ASN A 140 -3.87 15.43 12.68
N LYS A 141 -3.18 15.42 11.52
CA LYS A 141 -2.74 16.61 10.80
C LYS A 141 -3.81 17.21 9.90
N ILE A 142 -4.76 16.42 9.40
CA ILE A 142 -5.86 16.89 8.54
C ILE A 142 -6.93 17.63 9.37
N LYS A 143 -6.63 18.91 9.63
CA LYS A 143 -7.49 19.89 10.31
C LYS A 143 -7.22 21.30 9.76
N PRO A 144 -8.17 22.25 9.88
CA PRO A 144 -8.00 23.62 9.37
C PRO A 144 -6.78 24.35 9.94
N THR A 145 -6.47 24.11 11.22
CA THR A 145 -5.35 24.70 11.95
C THR A 145 -4.12 23.80 11.92
N VAL A 146 -3.61 23.50 10.72
CA VAL A 146 -2.41 22.69 10.54
C VAL A 146 -1.14 23.50 10.86
N VAL A 147 -0.26 22.91 11.68
CA VAL A 147 1.02 23.49 12.09
C VAL A 147 2.16 22.65 11.51
N ALA A 148 3.18 23.31 10.99
CA ALA A 148 4.39 22.66 10.50
C ALA A 148 5.08 21.87 11.64
N SER A 149 5.58 20.68 11.34
CA SER A 149 6.43 19.93 12.27
C SER A 149 7.82 20.57 12.37
N THR A 150 8.60 20.21 13.40
CA THR A 150 10.03 20.61 13.49
C THR A 150 10.88 19.79 12.51
N LEU A 151 11.99 20.33 12.01
CA LEU A 151 12.87 19.68 11.01
C LEU A 151 13.22 18.24 11.36
N VAL A 152 13.50 17.99 12.64
CA VAL A 152 13.82 16.66 13.18
C VAL A 152 12.67 15.68 13.00
N VAL A 153 11.44 16.09 13.33
CA VAL A 153 10.24 15.23 13.20
C VAL A 153 9.98 14.86 11.75
N HIS A 154 10.15 15.80 10.82
CA HIS A 154 9.95 15.51 9.40
C HIS A 154 11.03 14.60 8.82
N LYS A 155 12.29 14.79 9.20
CA LYS A 155 13.36 13.86 8.81
C LYS A 155 13.10 12.46 9.36
N ALA A 156 12.64 12.35 10.61
CA ALA A 156 12.26 11.06 11.18
C ALA A 156 11.08 10.42 10.42
N TYR A 157 10.07 11.20 10.06
CA TYR A 157 8.94 10.77 9.24
C TYR A 157 9.39 10.23 7.86
N LEU A 158 10.21 10.98 7.12
CA LEU A 158 10.72 10.53 5.82
C LEU A 158 11.64 9.31 5.92
N SER A 159 12.45 9.21 6.98
CA SER A 159 13.26 8.03 7.24
C SER A 159 12.38 6.80 7.52
N MET A 160 11.30 6.96 8.29
CA MET A 160 10.33 5.91 8.55
C MET A 160 9.66 5.44 7.25
N GLU A 161 9.22 6.37 6.40
CA GLU A 161 8.68 6.07 5.06
C GLU A 161 9.67 5.28 4.21
N CYS A 162 10.92 5.72 4.15
CA CYS A 162 11.97 5.03 3.40
C CYS A 162 12.20 3.59 3.90
N VAL A 163 12.22 3.39 5.22
CA VAL A 163 12.37 2.05 5.83
C VAL A 163 11.15 1.17 5.51
N LYS A 164 9.93 1.70 5.68
CA LYS A 164 8.67 1.00 5.39
C LYS A 164 8.63 0.50 3.94
N TRP A 165 8.81 1.42 2.99
CA TRP A 165 8.80 1.09 1.56
C TRP A 165 9.97 0.20 1.17
N GLY A 166 11.17 0.44 1.72
CA GLY A 166 12.35 -0.38 1.48
C GLY A 166 12.13 -1.84 1.87
N ILE A 167 11.60 -2.10 3.06
CA ILE A 167 11.29 -3.45 3.55
C ILE A 167 10.26 -4.13 2.64
N ALA A 168 9.16 -3.45 2.30
CA ALA A 168 8.09 -4.00 1.48
C ALA A 168 8.57 -4.34 0.06
N LEU A 169 9.32 -3.41 -0.58
CA LEU A 169 9.80 -3.57 -1.95
C LEU A 169 10.89 -4.63 -2.07
N ILE A 170 11.90 -4.62 -1.18
CA ILE A 170 12.97 -5.63 -1.19
C ILE A 170 12.37 -7.02 -1.00
N SER A 171 11.44 -7.17 -0.06
CA SER A 171 10.78 -8.46 0.19
C SER A 171 9.96 -8.90 -1.00
N THR A 172 9.13 -8.02 -1.57
CA THR A 172 8.29 -8.35 -2.73
C THR A 172 9.13 -8.75 -3.94
N ILE A 173 10.13 -7.94 -4.31
CA ILE A 173 10.96 -8.18 -5.51
C ILE A 173 11.76 -9.46 -5.36
N SER A 174 12.47 -9.64 -4.24
CA SER A 174 13.27 -10.84 -4.00
C SER A 174 12.42 -12.10 -4.01
N ALA A 175 11.23 -12.02 -3.42
CA ALA A 175 10.36 -13.16 -3.28
C ALA A 175 9.65 -13.53 -4.59
N VAL A 176 9.13 -12.55 -5.34
CA VAL A 176 8.60 -12.81 -6.69
C VAL A 176 9.68 -13.39 -7.60
N ALA A 177 10.90 -12.85 -7.58
CA ALA A 177 12.01 -13.37 -8.39
C ALA A 177 12.34 -14.83 -8.05
N ALA A 178 12.43 -15.16 -6.75
CA ALA A 178 12.70 -16.52 -6.30
C ALA A 178 11.57 -17.50 -6.65
N ILE A 179 10.30 -17.09 -6.53
CA ILE A 179 9.16 -17.92 -6.92
C ILE A 179 9.20 -18.22 -8.42
N CYS A 180 9.41 -17.19 -9.24
CA CYS A 180 9.56 -17.36 -10.69
C CYS A 180 10.71 -18.31 -11.04
N TYR A 181 11.85 -18.19 -10.37
CA TYR A 181 12.97 -19.12 -10.54
C TYR A 181 12.59 -20.57 -10.22
N PHE A 182 11.92 -20.81 -9.09
CA PHE A 182 11.49 -22.17 -8.71
C PHE A 182 10.41 -22.74 -9.62
N TRP A 183 9.56 -21.91 -10.22
CA TRP A 183 8.62 -22.36 -11.26
C TRP A 183 9.37 -22.74 -12.53
N LEU A 184 10.32 -21.92 -12.98
CA LEU A 184 11.11 -22.18 -14.19
C LEU A 184 11.96 -23.45 -14.08
N THR A 185 12.50 -23.75 -12.90
CA THR A 185 13.30 -24.98 -12.67
C THR A 185 12.44 -26.21 -12.41
N GLY A 186 11.10 -26.11 -12.42
CA GLY A 186 10.21 -27.23 -12.14
C GLY A 186 10.24 -27.69 -10.67
N SER A 187 10.80 -26.87 -9.78
CA SER A 187 10.92 -27.22 -8.36
C SER A 187 9.57 -27.11 -7.63
N TYR A 188 8.60 -26.37 -8.15
CA TYR A 188 7.25 -26.29 -7.59
C TYR A 188 6.35 -27.43 -8.10
N SER A 189 5.44 -27.89 -7.23
CA SER A 189 4.39 -28.83 -7.63
C SER A 189 3.51 -28.21 -8.70
N PHE A 190 3.07 -29.02 -9.68
CA PHE A 190 2.10 -28.62 -10.71
C PHE A 190 0.81 -28.07 -10.10
N SER A 191 0.41 -28.57 -8.93
CA SER A 191 -0.77 -28.06 -8.19
C SER A 191 -0.63 -26.60 -7.76
N SER A 192 0.58 -26.05 -7.68
CA SER A 192 0.78 -24.63 -7.37
C SER A 192 0.44 -23.68 -8.53
N LEU A 193 0.47 -24.17 -9.78
CA LEU A 193 0.16 -23.37 -10.97
C LEU A 193 -1.30 -22.91 -10.99
N TYR A 194 -2.20 -23.68 -10.38
CA TYR A 194 -3.59 -23.27 -10.22
C TYR A 194 -3.73 -21.93 -9.47
N TYR A 195 -2.90 -21.69 -8.45
CA TYR A 195 -2.92 -20.43 -7.71
C TYR A 195 -2.35 -19.27 -8.53
N LEU A 196 -1.39 -19.53 -9.41
CA LEU A 196 -0.93 -18.53 -10.38
C LEU A 196 -2.07 -18.09 -11.31
N VAL A 197 -2.88 -19.04 -11.79
CA VAL A 197 -4.07 -18.72 -12.60
C VAL A 197 -5.08 -17.90 -11.80
N ILE A 198 -5.30 -18.19 -10.51
CA ILE A 198 -6.15 -17.37 -9.64
C ILE A 198 -5.62 -15.94 -9.56
N ILE A 199 -4.33 -15.75 -9.26
CA ILE A 199 -3.69 -14.43 -9.15
C ILE A 199 -3.84 -13.65 -10.45
N LEU A 200 -3.59 -14.29 -11.60
CA LEU A 200 -3.78 -13.68 -12.91
C LEU A 200 -5.24 -13.29 -13.14
N GLY A 201 -6.19 -14.13 -12.71
CA GLY A 201 -7.61 -13.82 -12.72
C GLY A 201 -7.97 -12.61 -11.86
N GLU A 202 -7.47 -12.52 -10.63
CA GLU A 202 -7.66 -11.40 -9.72
C GLU A 202 -7.12 -10.09 -10.31
N VAL A 203 -5.92 -10.14 -10.90
CA VAL A 203 -5.30 -8.99 -11.60
C VAL A 203 -6.13 -8.58 -12.81
N ALA A 204 -6.60 -9.53 -13.62
CA ALA A 204 -7.43 -9.25 -14.78
C ALA A 204 -8.77 -8.60 -14.38
N VAL A 205 -9.44 -9.15 -13.36
CA VAL A 205 -10.67 -8.57 -12.79
C VAL A 205 -10.42 -7.16 -12.27
N PHE A 206 -9.33 -6.95 -11.53
CA PHE A 206 -8.93 -5.63 -11.05
C PHE A 206 -8.81 -4.63 -12.21
N PHE A 207 -8.07 -4.97 -13.28
CA PHE A 207 -7.92 -4.07 -14.43
C PHE A 207 -9.24 -3.81 -15.16
N ILE A 208 -10.06 -4.83 -15.38
CA ILE A 208 -11.37 -4.70 -16.03
C ILE A 208 -12.24 -3.73 -15.21
N VAL A 209 -12.43 -3.99 -13.92
CA VAL A 209 -13.22 -3.13 -13.03
C VAL A 209 -12.65 -1.71 -13.00
N SER A 210 -11.34 -1.57 -12.84
CA SER A 210 -10.67 -0.28 -12.81
C SER A 210 -10.89 0.53 -14.10
N SER A 211 -10.86 -0.15 -15.26
CA SER A 211 -11.09 0.47 -16.57
C SER A 211 -12.54 0.87 -16.81
N VAL A 212 -13.50 0.11 -16.29
CA VAL A 212 -14.94 0.39 -16.45
C VAL A 212 -15.37 1.56 -15.58
N PHE A 213 -14.94 1.59 -14.32
CA PHE A 213 -15.40 2.59 -13.34
C PHE A 213 -14.59 3.90 -13.35
N PHE A 214 -13.31 3.87 -13.73
CA PHE A 214 -12.41 5.02 -13.63
C PHE A 214 -11.89 5.52 -14.97
N LYS A 215 -12.65 5.38 -16.06
CA LYS A 215 -12.31 6.04 -17.33
C LYS A 215 -12.02 7.51 -17.08
N LYS A 216 -10.90 8.02 -17.62
CA LYS A 216 -10.57 9.44 -17.56
C LYS A 216 -11.77 10.24 -18.08
N LYS A 217 -12.48 10.91 -17.17
CA LYS A 217 -13.18 12.12 -17.56
C LYS A 217 -12.08 13.13 -17.81
N ASP A 218 -11.80 13.41 -19.08
CA ASP A 218 -11.04 14.59 -19.46
C ASP A 218 -11.83 15.77 -18.89
N ILE A 219 -11.37 16.29 -17.76
CA ILE A 219 -11.89 17.52 -17.23
C ILE A 219 -11.25 18.58 -18.12
N ALA A 220 -12.04 19.08 -19.07
CA ALA A 220 -11.83 20.41 -19.60
C ALA A 220 -11.98 21.36 -18.40
N LEU A 221 -10.85 21.67 -17.75
CA LEU A 221 -10.69 22.76 -16.79
C LEU A 221 -10.34 24.01 -17.57
#